data_AF-A0A6C0KHT3-F1
#
_entry.id   AF-A0A6C0KHT3-F1
#
_cell.length_a   1.000
_cell.length_b   1.000
_cell.length_c   1.000
_cell.angle_alpha   90.00
_cell.angle_beta   90.00
_cell.angle_gamma   90.00
#
_symmetry.space_group_name_H-M   'P 1'
#
loop_
_entity.id
_entity.type
_entity.pdbx_description
1 polymer ?
#
loop_
_entity_poly.entity_id
_entity_poly.type
_entity_poly.pdbx_seq_one_letter_code
_entity_poly.pdbx_strand_id
1 'polypeptide(L)'
;MSNFIFNSHLVSTPPGIIEPYIGGGTTTSGTNPGDPDGWVICDGQQRTVSDGRFANLAAILNTYMGVSTNTSNSITPPDLRGQFLRGCDSAATTAKATGGSNTASLTIDHLPLHTHTVNINDPGHSHSVQMGGVDDKNFAAKAGHRPPADSGAGSRTYNTDNRATGITAGMYNTGDSTPFSILPNYITMNYIMKY
;
A
#
# COMPACT_ATOMS: atom_id res chain seq x y z
N MET A 1 34.58 -27.96 8.45
CA MET A 1 34.04 -29.32 8.20
C MET A 1 32.66 -29.37 8.84
N SER A 2 31.57 -29.50 8.06
CA SER A 2 30.19 -29.47 8.60
C SER A 2 29.46 -30.80 8.39
N ASN A 3 30.16 -31.91 8.57
CA ASN A 3 29.55 -33.23 8.58
C ASN A 3 29.16 -33.53 10.02
N PHE A 4 27.87 -33.74 10.26
CA PHE A 4 27.39 -34.21 11.55
C PHE A 4 26.98 -35.67 11.38
N ILE A 5 27.33 -36.50 12.37
CA ILE A 5 26.95 -37.91 12.37
C ILE A 5 25.62 -38.02 13.11
N PHE A 6 24.58 -38.47 12.41
CA PHE A 6 23.30 -38.83 13.01
C PHE A 6 23.08 -40.32 12.82
N ASN A 7 22.92 -41.07 13.92
CA ASN A 7 22.76 -42.54 13.89
C ASN A 7 23.80 -43.25 13.00
N SER A 8 25.09 -42.88 13.13
CA SER A 8 26.20 -43.45 12.35
C SER A 8 26.15 -43.18 10.84
N HIS A 9 25.27 -42.29 10.37
CA HIS A 9 25.25 -41.81 8.99
C HIS A 9 25.85 -40.41 8.89
N LEU A 10 26.72 -40.21 7.90
CA LEU A 10 27.21 -38.90 7.51
C LEU A 10 26.07 -38.12 6.85
N VAL A 11 25.63 -37.05 7.51
CA VAL A 11 24.71 -36.09 6.92
C VAL A 11 25.56 -34.89 6.47
N SER A 12 25.64 -34.69 5.16
CA SER A 12 26.28 -33.53 4.54
C SER A 12 25.23 -32.76 3.75
N THR A 13 25.05 -31.49 4.09
CA THR A 13 24.27 -30.56 3.27
C THR A 13 25.00 -30.30 1.95
N PRO A 14 24.36 -30.44 0.78
CA PRO A 14 24.98 -30.10 -0.49
C PRO A 14 25.35 -28.59 -0.57
N PRO A 15 26.41 -28.24 -1.31
CA PRO A 15 26.73 -26.84 -1.62
C PRO A 15 25.53 -26.14 -2.28
N GLY A 16 25.34 -24.86 -1.94
CA GLY A 16 24.24 -24.04 -2.43
C GLY A 16 22.97 -24.07 -1.58
N ILE A 17 22.88 -24.94 -0.56
CA ILE A 17 21.82 -24.85 0.45
C ILE A 17 21.89 -23.52 1.17
N ILE A 18 20.72 -22.91 1.40
CA ILE A 18 20.56 -21.69 2.18
C ILE A 18 19.82 -22.01 3.47
N GLU A 19 20.32 -21.50 4.59
CA GLU A 19 19.72 -21.67 5.91
C GLU A 19 19.64 -20.33 6.67
N PRO A 20 18.59 -20.12 7.49
CA PRO A 20 18.54 -19.00 8.41
C PRO A 20 19.57 -19.19 9.53
N TYR A 21 20.28 -18.12 9.84
CA TYR A 21 21.38 -18.08 10.80
C TYR A 21 21.24 -16.88 11.73
N ILE A 22 21.14 -17.16 13.03
CA ILE A 22 21.01 -16.12 14.06
C ILE A 22 22.35 -15.43 14.35
N GLY A 23 23.46 -16.12 14.07
CA GLY A 23 24.79 -15.61 14.31
C GLY A 23 25.24 -14.63 13.24
N GLY A 24 26.36 -13.97 13.54
CA GLY A 24 26.92 -12.94 12.69
C GLY A 24 26.18 -11.60 12.80
N GLY A 25 26.81 -10.59 13.41
CA GLY A 25 26.37 -9.20 13.28
C GLY A 25 26.54 -8.63 11.86
N THR A 26 25.49 -8.06 11.29
CA THR A 26 25.66 -7.08 10.22
C THR A 26 26.28 -5.83 10.82
N THR A 27 27.59 -5.63 10.67
CA THR A 27 28.14 -4.30 10.98
C THR A 27 27.78 -3.36 9.83
N THR A 28 27.27 -2.19 10.17
CA THR A 28 27.16 -1.04 9.26
C THR A 28 28.55 -0.56 8.77
N SER A 29 29.64 -1.21 9.20
CA SER A 29 31.03 -0.89 8.86
C SER A 29 31.71 -1.85 7.86
N GLY A 30 30.98 -2.77 7.22
CA GLY A 30 31.57 -3.62 6.16
C GLY A 30 32.59 -4.66 6.64
N THR A 31 32.69 -4.90 7.95
CA THR A 31 33.48 -5.99 8.54
C THR A 31 32.52 -7.06 9.02
N ASN A 32 32.43 -8.14 8.24
CA ASN A 32 31.58 -9.27 8.58
C ASN A 32 32.14 -10.00 9.82
N PRO A 33 31.30 -10.55 10.70
CA PRO A 33 31.64 -11.39 11.88
C PRO A 33 32.36 -12.70 11.59
N GLY A 34 32.86 -12.87 10.36
CA GLY A 34 33.32 -14.13 9.81
C GLY A 34 32.14 -14.97 9.33
N ASP A 35 32.22 -15.43 8.09
CA ASP A 35 31.33 -16.51 7.66
C ASP A 35 31.59 -17.74 8.55
N PRO A 36 30.55 -18.48 8.97
CA PRO A 36 30.76 -19.72 9.71
C PRO A 36 31.58 -20.72 8.90
N ASP A 37 32.34 -21.58 9.58
CA ASP A 37 33.14 -22.61 8.91
C ASP A 37 32.29 -23.49 7.98
N GLY A 38 32.61 -23.47 6.69
CA GLY A 38 31.86 -24.22 5.68
C GLY A 38 30.68 -23.47 5.06
N TRP A 39 30.45 -22.21 5.45
CA TRP A 39 29.32 -21.40 4.99
C TRP A 39 29.79 -20.02 4.53
N VAL A 40 28.92 -19.31 3.82
CA VAL A 40 29.10 -17.91 3.44
C VAL A 40 27.80 -17.13 3.72
N ILE A 41 27.87 -15.95 4.34
CA ILE A 41 26.70 -15.10 4.51
C ILE A 41 26.23 -14.55 3.16
N CYS A 42 24.93 -14.60 2.90
CA CYS A 42 24.29 -14.08 1.69
C CYS A 42 24.08 -12.56 1.74
N ASP A 43 25.17 -11.81 1.69
CA ASP A 43 25.20 -10.33 1.76
C ASP A 43 25.62 -9.65 0.45
N GLY A 44 25.79 -10.41 -0.63
CA GLY A 44 26.27 -9.89 -1.91
C GLY A 44 27.75 -9.49 -1.95
N GLN A 45 28.50 -9.66 -0.87
CA GLN A 45 29.91 -9.28 -0.81
C GLN A 45 30.81 -10.45 -1.26
N GLN A 46 31.82 -10.18 -2.08
CA GLN A 46 32.72 -11.22 -2.56
C GLN A 46 33.56 -11.81 -1.41
N ARG A 47 33.76 -13.14 -1.42
CA ARG A 47 34.72 -13.85 -0.57
C ARG A 47 35.84 -14.41 -1.40
N THR A 48 37.07 -14.28 -0.92
CA THR A 48 38.28 -14.80 -1.58
C THR A 48 39.08 -15.66 -0.61
N VAL A 49 39.55 -16.80 -1.09
CA VAL A 49 40.34 -17.81 -0.35
C VAL A 49 41.45 -18.36 -1.24
N SER A 50 42.43 -19.04 -0.65
CA SER A 50 43.58 -19.60 -1.37
C SER A 50 43.53 -21.12 -1.58
N ASP A 51 42.53 -21.81 -1.03
CA ASP A 51 42.50 -23.28 -0.90
C ASP A 51 41.48 -23.98 -1.80
N GLY A 52 40.83 -23.27 -2.73
CA GLY A 52 39.91 -23.88 -3.69
C GLY A 52 38.57 -24.35 -3.13
N ARG A 53 38.26 -24.04 -1.87
CA ARG A 53 37.07 -24.57 -1.17
C ARG A 53 35.73 -24.20 -1.82
N PHE A 54 35.69 -23.20 -2.71
CA PHE A 54 34.47 -22.74 -3.36
C PHE A 54 34.18 -23.42 -4.71
N ALA A 55 34.97 -24.40 -5.16
CA ALA A 55 34.85 -24.98 -6.50
C ALA A 55 33.42 -25.46 -6.85
N ASN A 56 32.77 -26.19 -5.93
CA ASN A 56 31.41 -26.70 -6.16
C ASN A 56 30.37 -25.59 -6.16
N LEU A 57 30.44 -24.68 -5.18
CA LEU A 57 29.49 -23.58 -5.08
C LEU A 57 29.62 -22.61 -6.25
N ALA A 58 30.84 -22.32 -6.71
CA ALA A 58 31.09 -21.50 -7.88
C ALA A 58 30.43 -22.10 -9.13
N ALA A 59 30.53 -23.42 -9.35
CA ALA A 59 29.86 -24.07 -10.48
C ALA A 59 28.33 -23.87 -10.43
N ILE A 60 27.72 -24.07 -9.26
CA ILE A 60 26.27 -23.89 -9.06
C ILE A 60 25.87 -22.43 -9.32
N LEU A 61 26.53 -21.46 -8.67
CA LEU A 61 26.20 -20.05 -8.82
C LEU A 61 26.42 -19.58 -10.26
N ASN A 62 27.47 -20.03 -10.93
CA ASN A 62 27.73 -19.67 -12.32
C ASN A 62 26.63 -20.20 -13.26
N THR A 63 26.13 -21.41 -13.03
CA THR A 63 25.04 -22.01 -13.82
C THR A 63 23.69 -21.36 -13.53
N TYR A 64 23.33 -21.16 -12.26
CA TYR A 64 21.96 -20.82 -11.89
C TYR A 64 21.73 -19.33 -11.57
N MET A 65 22.78 -18.59 -11.19
CA MET A 65 22.68 -17.17 -10.82
C MET A 65 23.19 -16.21 -11.91
N GLY A 66 23.68 -16.76 -13.03
CA GLY A 66 24.21 -15.98 -14.15
C GLY A 66 25.47 -15.17 -13.81
N VAL A 67 26.17 -15.52 -12.73
CA VAL A 67 27.41 -14.87 -12.32
C VAL A 67 28.55 -15.62 -12.99
N SER A 68 29.12 -15.16 -14.10
CA SER A 68 30.19 -15.91 -14.80
C SER A 68 31.59 -15.74 -14.19
N THR A 69 31.70 -14.99 -13.08
CA THR A 69 32.99 -14.57 -12.51
C THR A 69 33.42 -15.34 -11.27
N ASN A 70 32.61 -16.25 -10.72
CA ASN A 70 33.05 -17.04 -9.57
C ASN A 70 34.04 -18.12 -10.00
N THR A 71 34.98 -18.40 -9.11
CA THR A 71 36.05 -19.39 -9.28
C THR A 71 36.14 -20.27 -8.04
N SER A 72 37.01 -21.29 -8.06
CA SER A 72 37.30 -22.11 -6.87
C SER A 72 37.77 -21.31 -5.65
N ASN A 73 38.31 -20.11 -5.89
CA ASN A 73 38.97 -19.29 -4.90
C ASN A 73 38.19 -18.00 -4.60
N SER A 74 37.11 -17.72 -5.33
CA SER A 74 36.37 -16.48 -5.20
C SER A 74 34.90 -16.66 -5.53
N ILE A 75 34.01 -16.26 -4.63
CA ILE A 75 32.56 -16.29 -4.84
C ILE A 75 31.90 -14.99 -4.45
N THR A 76 30.84 -14.63 -5.15
CA THR A 76 29.89 -13.60 -4.72
C THR A 76 28.55 -14.27 -4.42
N PRO A 77 28.17 -14.43 -3.15
CA PRO A 77 26.88 -15.01 -2.78
C PRO A 77 25.74 -14.05 -3.19
N PRO A 78 24.48 -14.51 -3.28
CA PRO A 78 23.34 -13.61 -3.45
C PRO A 78 23.25 -12.61 -2.28
N ASP A 79 22.67 -11.45 -2.53
CA ASP A 79 22.25 -10.53 -1.47
C ASP A 79 20.81 -10.84 -1.07
N LEU A 80 20.63 -11.46 0.10
CA LEU A 80 19.33 -11.85 0.64
C LEU A 80 18.88 -10.94 1.80
N ARG A 81 19.55 -9.80 2.01
CA ARG A 81 19.19 -8.86 3.07
C ARG A 81 17.81 -8.26 2.78
N GLY A 82 16.90 -8.39 3.74
CA GLY A 82 15.52 -7.90 3.61
C GLY A 82 14.65 -8.67 2.61
N GLN A 83 15.12 -9.82 2.10
CA GLN A 83 14.41 -10.61 1.11
C GLN A 83 13.63 -11.75 1.76
N PHE A 84 12.41 -11.99 1.27
CA PHE A 84 11.67 -13.22 1.51
C PHE A 84 11.99 -14.23 0.42
N LEU A 85 12.35 -15.46 0.81
CA LEU A 85 12.60 -16.53 -0.15
C LEU A 85 11.29 -17.03 -0.73
N ARG A 86 11.20 -17.03 -2.06
CA ARG A 86 10.08 -17.55 -2.83
C ARG A 86 10.56 -18.70 -3.71
N GLY A 87 9.80 -19.79 -3.75
CA GLY A 87 10.07 -20.89 -4.67
C GLY A 87 9.95 -20.46 -6.13
N CYS A 88 10.78 -21.03 -7.00
CA CYS A 88 10.64 -20.86 -8.44
C CYS A 88 9.33 -21.48 -8.92
N ASP A 89 8.69 -20.82 -9.89
CA ASP A 89 7.47 -21.30 -10.54
C ASP A 89 7.44 -20.86 -12.01
N SER A 90 6.34 -21.13 -12.71
CA SER A 90 6.18 -20.74 -14.12
C SER A 90 6.21 -19.22 -14.36
N ALA A 91 5.95 -18.40 -13.33
CA ALA A 91 5.99 -16.95 -13.41
C ALA A 91 7.38 -16.36 -13.08
N ALA A 92 8.20 -17.08 -12.31
CA ALA A 92 9.59 -16.74 -12.02
C ALA A 92 10.49 -17.94 -12.34
N THR A 93 10.74 -18.13 -13.63
CA THR A 93 11.47 -19.29 -14.17
C THR A 93 12.98 -19.20 -13.94
N THR A 94 13.51 -18.00 -13.70
CA THR A 94 14.94 -17.78 -13.44
C THR A 94 15.20 -17.71 -11.94
N ALA A 95 16.12 -18.54 -11.44
CA ALA A 95 16.70 -18.32 -10.12
C ALA A 95 17.27 -16.89 -10.05
N LYS A 96 17.12 -16.20 -8.91
CA LYS A 96 17.47 -14.77 -8.68
C LYS A 96 16.44 -13.72 -9.12
N ALA A 97 15.27 -14.08 -9.64
CA ALA A 97 14.22 -13.09 -9.82
C ALA A 97 13.88 -12.41 -8.47
N THR A 98 13.87 -11.07 -8.43
CA THR A 98 13.48 -10.28 -7.25
C THR A 98 12.23 -9.48 -7.55
N GLY A 99 11.44 -9.18 -6.52
CA GLY A 99 10.19 -8.43 -6.64
C GLY A 99 9.51 -8.26 -5.28
N GLY A 100 8.29 -7.72 -5.30
CA GLY A 100 7.54 -7.41 -4.09
C GLY A 100 7.78 -5.99 -3.58
N SER A 101 7.14 -5.65 -2.46
CA SER A 101 7.23 -4.34 -1.80
C SER A 101 7.07 -4.51 -0.29
N ASN A 102 7.64 -3.60 0.49
CA ASN A 102 7.46 -3.55 1.95
C ASN A 102 6.20 -2.76 2.34
N THR A 103 5.66 -1.97 1.40
CA THR A 103 4.50 -1.11 1.61
C THR A 103 3.53 -1.18 0.43
N ALA A 104 2.25 -0.94 0.70
CA ALA A 104 1.24 -0.77 -0.32
C ALA A 104 0.46 0.52 -0.06
N SER A 105 -0.03 1.14 -1.14
CA SER A 105 -0.99 2.25 -1.08
C SER A 105 -2.35 1.75 -1.58
N LEU A 106 -3.41 2.13 -0.89
CA LEU A 106 -4.77 1.88 -1.37
C LEU A 106 -5.12 2.92 -2.44
N THR A 107 -5.28 2.48 -3.68
CA THR A 107 -5.64 3.33 -4.83
C THR A 107 -7.08 3.03 -5.25
N ILE A 108 -7.61 3.86 -6.16
CA ILE A 108 -8.96 3.67 -6.72
C ILE A 108 -9.11 2.29 -7.39
N ASP A 109 -8.07 1.78 -8.04
CA ASP A 109 -8.07 0.46 -8.68
C ASP A 109 -8.24 -0.71 -7.68
N HIS A 110 -7.94 -0.47 -6.40
CA HIS A 110 -8.11 -1.45 -5.33
C HIS A 110 -9.50 -1.37 -4.67
N LEU A 111 -10.35 -0.42 -5.05
CA LEU A 111 -11.68 -0.22 -4.48
C LEU A 111 -12.77 -0.76 -5.42
N PRO A 112 -13.80 -1.46 -4.90
CA PRO A 112 -14.97 -1.78 -5.70
C PRO A 112 -15.64 -0.53 -6.27
N LEU A 113 -16.21 -0.65 -7.47
CA LEU A 113 -16.99 0.42 -8.09
C LEU A 113 -18.16 0.79 -7.17
N HIS A 114 -18.21 2.05 -6.76
CA HIS A 114 -19.28 2.60 -5.94
C HIS A 114 -19.54 4.06 -6.33
N THR A 115 -20.73 4.57 -6.00
CA THR A 115 -21.10 5.96 -6.19
C THR A 115 -21.85 6.47 -4.98
N HIS A 116 -21.72 7.77 -4.71
CA HIS A 116 -22.59 8.48 -3.78
C HIS A 116 -23.52 9.35 -4.62
N THR A 117 -24.79 9.44 -4.23
CA THR A 117 -25.75 10.33 -4.87
C THR A 117 -26.31 11.26 -3.81
N VAL A 118 -26.16 12.56 -4.03
CA VAL A 118 -26.78 13.59 -3.20
C VAL A 118 -28.10 13.96 -3.88
N ASN A 119 -29.21 13.58 -3.25
CA ASN A 119 -30.55 13.93 -3.71
C ASN A 119 -31.06 15.08 -2.83
N ILE A 120 -31.25 16.26 -3.43
CA ILE A 120 -31.85 17.42 -2.75
C ILE A 120 -33.26 17.59 -3.30
N ASN A 121 -34.25 17.53 -2.42
CA ASN A 121 -35.63 17.89 -2.75
C ASN A 121 -35.97 19.21 -2.06
N ASP A 122 -36.05 20.28 -2.85
CA ASP A 122 -36.45 21.61 -2.40
C ASP A 122 -37.68 22.04 -3.21
N PRO A 123 -38.88 21.54 -2.86
CA PRO A 123 -40.12 21.85 -3.59
C PRO A 123 -40.54 23.33 -3.47
N GLY A 124 -39.81 24.10 -2.68
CA GLY A 124 -40.18 25.44 -2.26
C GLY A 124 -41.34 25.46 -1.29
N HIS A 125 -41.60 26.65 -0.76
CA HIS A 125 -42.81 26.94 -0.02
C HIS A 125 -43.27 28.38 -0.27
N SER A 126 -44.50 28.65 0.13
CA SER A 126 -45.08 29.99 0.19
C SER A 126 -45.65 30.26 1.58
N HIS A 127 -45.82 31.53 1.91
CA HIS A 127 -46.45 31.96 3.14
C HIS A 127 -47.85 32.50 2.85
N SER A 128 -48.74 32.30 3.81
CA SER A 128 -50.06 32.91 3.83
C SER A 128 -49.99 34.19 4.64
N VAL A 129 -50.26 35.33 4.00
CA VAL A 129 -50.29 36.65 4.63
C VAL A 129 -51.73 37.10 4.76
N GLN A 130 -52.15 37.38 5.98
CA GLN A 130 -53.46 37.96 6.26
C GLN A 130 -53.32 39.49 6.30
N MET A 131 -54.05 40.17 5.43
CA MET A 131 -54.12 41.64 5.44
C MET A 131 -55.44 42.06 6.09
N GLY A 132 -55.34 42.81 7.19
CA GLY A 132 -56.48 43.35 7.94
C GLY A 132 -57.15 44.54 7.23
N GLY A 133 -58.45 44.68 7.42
CA GLY A 133 -59.33 45.62 6.69
C GLY A 133 -59.28 47.09 7.14
N VAL A 134 -58.10 47.65 7.44
CA VAL A 134 -57.98 49.10 7.69
C VAL A 134 -57.60 49.79 6.39
N ASP A 135 -58.59 50.45 5.79
CA ASP A 135 -58.44 51.31 4.62
C ASP A 135 -57.52 52.51 4.93
N ASP A 136 -56.46 52.69 4.14
CA ASP A 136 -55.54 53.83 4.26
C ASP A 136 -56.08 55.12 3.60
N LYS A 137 -57.26 55.04 2.96
CA LYS A 137 -58.04 56.14 2.36
C LYS A 137 -57.29 56.97 1.33
N ASN A 138 -56.16 56.50 0.81
CA ASN A 138 -55.34 57.30 -0.11
C ASN A 138 -55.75 57.17 -1.58
N PHE A 139 -56.78 56.36 -1.91
CA PHE A 139 -57.33 56.13 -3.26
C PHE A 139 -56.24 55.83 -4.32
N ALA A 140 -55.07 55.32 -3.92
CA ALA A 140 -53.93 55.11 -4.80
C ALA A 140 -53.90 53.67 -5.35
N ALA A 141 -55.04 53.17 -5.82
CA ALA A 141 -55.14 51.88 -6.49
C ALA A 141 -54.41 51.93 -7.85
N LYS A 142 -53.08 51.77 -7.81
CA LYS A 142 -52.27 51.54 -9.01
C LYS A 142 -52.43 50.08 -9.42
N ALA A 143 -52.40 49.82 -10.72
CA ALA A 143 -52.39 48.46 -11.25
C ALA A 143 -51.26 47.65 -10.59
N GLY A 144 -51.63 46.56 -9.91
CA GLY A 144 -50.68 45.69 -9.19
C GLY A 144 -50.71 45.76 -7.65
N HIS A 145 -51.48 46.67 -7.04
CA HIS A 145 -51.67 46.69 -5.58
C HIS A 145 -52.69 45.64 -5.12
N ARG A 146 -52.41 44.92 -4.02
CA ARG A 146 -53.30 43.89 -3.45
C ARG A 146 -54.29 44.52 -2.44
N PRO A 147 -55.60 44.21 -2.48
CA PRO A 147 -56.60 44.70 -1.51
C PRO A 147 -56.30 44.32 -0.05
N PRO A 148 -56.88 45.00 0.97
CA PRO A 148 -57.97 45.99 0.86
C PRO A 148 -57.42 47.39 0.64
N ALA A 149 -57.46 47.88 -0.60
CA ALA A 149 -56.96 49.20 -0.98
C ALA A 149 -58.10 50.16 -1.38
N ASP A 150 -59.37 49.74 -1.39
CA ASP A 150 -60.45 50.61 -1.84
C ASP A 150 -61.89 50.27 -1.42
N SER A 151 -62.23 49.09 -0.87
CA SER A 151 -63.52 48.92 -0.16
C SER A 151 -63.64 47.64 0.70
N GLY A 152 -63.96 47.83 1.99
CA GLY A 152 -64.51 46.80 2.87
C GLY A 152 -63.62 46.40 4.06
N ALA A 153 -64.23 46.32 5.25
CA ALA A 153 -63.62 45.84 6.51
C ALA A 153 -63.43 44.31 6.54
N GLY A 154 -62.99 43.72 5.42
CA GLY A 154 -62.79 42.28 5.28
C GLY A 154 -61.32 41.91 5.45
N SER A 155 -61.04 40.90 6.27
CA SER A 155 -59.73 40.26 6.29
C SER A 155 -59.58 39.38 5.05
N ARG A 156 -58.52 39.59 4.26
CA ARG A 156 -58.21 38.74 3.08
C ARG A 156 -56.87 38.05 3.26
N THR A 157 -56.82 36.80 2.82
CA THR A 157 -55.63 35.96 2.88
C THR A 157 -55.01 35.83 1.49
N TYR A 158 -53.72 36.09 1.39
CA TYR A 158 -52.96 36.00 0.15
C TYR A 158 -51.74 35.10 0.33
N ASN A 159 -51.49 34.23 -0.63
CA ASN A 159 -50.23 33.51 -0.67
C ASN A 159 -49.15 34.38 -1.32
N THR A 160 -47.93 34.30 -0.78
CA THR A 160 -46.73 34.72 -1.51
C THR A 160 -46.48 33.75 -2.65
N ASP A 161 -45.56 34.10 -3.55
CA ASP A 161 -45.12 33.16 -4.57
C ASP A 161 -44.39 31.97 -3.92
N ASN A 162 -44.43 30.81 -4.58
CA ASN A 162 -43.60 29.67 -4.20
C ASN A 162 -42.12 30.00 -4.47
N ARG A 163 -41.26 29.79 -3.48
CA ARG A 163 -39.81 29.96 -3.62
C ARG A 163 -39.09 28.78 -2.99
N ALA A 164 -38.14 28.23 -3.74
CA ALA A 164 -37.16 27.28 -3.22
C ALA A 164 -36.20 27.99 -2.27
N THR A 165 -35.71 27.25 -1.28
CA THR A 165 -34.68 27.71 -0.35
C THR A 165 -33.28 27.79 -0.97
N GLY A 166 -33.04 27.10 -2.09
CA GLY A 166 -31.77 27.12 -2.81
C GLY A 166 -30.68 26.28 -2.14
N ILE A 167 -31.06 25.20 -1.44
CA ILE A 167 -30.12 24.33 -0.74
C ILE A 167 -29.17 23.65 -1.74
N THR A 168 -27.88 23.67 -1.43
CA THR A 168 -26.85 22.94 -2.16
C THR A 168 -26.08 22.03 -1.20
N ALA A 169 -25.61 20.90 -1.72
CA ALA A 169 -24.75 19.97 -1.00
C ALA A 169 -23.78 19.34 -2.01
N GLY A 170 -22.54 19.15 -1.57
CA GLY A 170 -21.48 18.54 -2.36
C GLY A 170 -20.99 17.24 -1.73
N MET A 171 -20.37 16.41 -2.54
CA MET A 171 -19.61 15.24 -2.09
C MET A 171 -18.14 15.46 -2.39
N TYR A 172 -17.30 15.03 -1.46
CA TYR A 172 -15.85 15.15 -1.57
C TYR A 172 -15.23 13.79 -1.31
N ASN A 173 -14.22 13.45 -2.12
CA ASN A 173 -13.45 12.24 -1.91
C ASN A 173 -12.52 12.43 -0.70
N THR A 174 -12.30 11.35 0.04
CA THR A 174 -11.33 11.29 1.14
C THR A 174 -10.39 10.11 0.91
N GLY A 175 -9.24 10.12 1.60
CA GLY A 175 -8.12 9.20 1.39
C GLY A 175 -6.93 9.92 0.76
N ASP A 176 -5.77 9.82 1.40
CA ASP A 176 -4.51 10.44 0.97
C ASP A 176 -3.56 9.45 0.27
N SER A 177 -4.01 8.19 0.10
CA SER A 177 -3.21 7.10 -0.46
C SER A 177 -1.88 6.85 0.27
N THR A 178 -1.80 7.23 1.56
CA THR A 178 -0.58 7.01 2.35
C THR A 178 -0.18 5.54 2.35
N PRO A 179 1.10 5.23 2.03
CA PRO A 179 1.56 3.86 2.07
C PRO A 179 1.51 3.30 3.49
N PHE A 180 1.01 2.08 3.62
CA PHE A 180 1.04 1.31 4.86
C PHE A 180 1.95 0.10 4.70
N SER A 181 2.53 -0.37 5.82
CA SER A 181 3.38 -1.56 5.80
C SER A 181 2.55 -2.80 5.53
N ILE A 182 3.05 -3.65 4.63
CA ILE A 182 2.48 -4.97 4.35
C ILE A 182 3.35 -6.10 4.92
N LEU A 183 4.35 -5.76 5.74
CA LEU A 183 5.18 -6.74 6.40
C LEU A 183 4.38 -7.40 7.54
N PRO A 184 4.32 -8.74 7.60
CA PRO A 184 3.79 -9.43 8.79
C PRO A 184 4.73 -9.20 9.98
N ASN A 185 4.32 -9.60 11.19
CA ASN A 185 5.27 -9.63 12.32
C ASN A 185 6.45 -10.56 11.99
N TYR A 186 7.69 -10.09 12.11
CA TYR A 186 8.88 -10.84 11.72
C TYR A 186 10.03 -10.70 12.72
N ILE A 187 10.92 -11.69 12.69
CA ILE A 187 12.26 -11.64 13.30
C ILE A 187 13.29 -11.63 12.16
N THR A 188 14.36 -10.87 12.33
CA THR A 188 15.44 -10.80 11.34
C THR A 188 16.55 -11.79 11.69
N MET A 189 16.99 -12.54 10.67
CA MET A 189 18.10 -13.47 10.74
C MET A 189 18.92 -13.31 9.46
N ASN A 190 20.20 -13.69 9.50
CA ASN A 190 20.99 -13.76 8.28
C ASN A 190 20.60 -15.02 7.50
N TYR A 191 20.87 -15.01 6.20
CA TYR A 191 20.93 -16.23 5.41
C TYR A 191 22.39 -16.61 5.19
N ILE A 192 22.73 -17.86 5.43
CA ILE A 192 24.03 -18.43 5.09
C ILE A 192 23.87 -19.50 4.03
N MET A 193 24.87 -19.64 3.18
CA MET A 193 24.91 -20.59 2.08
C MET A 193 26.08 -21.54 2.23
N LYS A 194 25.83 -22.84 2.04
CA LYS A 194 26.83 -23.89 2.12
C LYS A 194 27.78 -23.81 0.92
N TYR A 195 29.09 -23.85 1.15
CA TYR A 195 30.09 -24.04 0.09
C TYR A 195 30.72 -25.43 0.07
#